data_AF-A0A2R7JTS2-F1
#
_entry.id   AF-A0A2R7JTS2-F1
#
_cell.length_a   1.000
_cell.length_b   1.000
_cell.length_c   1.000
_cell.angle_alpha   90.00
_cell.angle_beta   90.00
_cell.angle_gamma   90.00
#
_symmetry.space_group_name_H-M   'P 1'
#
loop_
_entity.id
_entity.type
_entity.pdbx_description
1 polymer ?
#
loop_
_entity_poly.entity_id
_entity_poly.type
_entity_poly.pdbx_seq_one_letter_code
_entity_poly.pdbx_strand_id
1 'polypeptide(L)' 'DTPPGLADPPFEADWQMLPETVAHVFTHFRLELALAVARADGQAGTEDHQGTYWATTELDSAGLPTVFAKAATAIRRAIW' A
#
# COMPACT_ATOMS: atom_id res chain seq x y z
N ASP A 1 16.72 -8.59 8.47
CA ASP A 1 16.38 -8.74 7.05
C ASP A 1 16.24 -7.39 6.39
N THR A 2 16.51 -7.34 5.08
CA THR A 2 16.34 -6.13 4.27
C THR A 2 14.92 -6.12 3.69
N PRO A 3 14.16 -5.00 3.77
CA PRO A 3 12.83 -4.92 3.18
C PRO A 3 12.85 -5.29 1.69
N PRO A 4 11.80 -5.96 1.18
CA PRO A 4 11.67 -6.17 -0.26
C PRO A 4 11.64 -4.80 -0.95
N GLY A 5 12.50 -4.62 -1.95
CA GLY A 5 12.48 -3.44 -2.81
C GLY A 5 11.29 -3.46 -3.77
N LEU A 6 11.34 -2.61 -4.80
CA LEU A 6 10.28 -2.44 -5.79
C LEU A 6 10.42 -3.43 -6.97
N ALA A 7 10.61 -4.72 -6.69
CA ALA A 7 10.62 -5.72 -7.75
C ALA A 7 9.19 -5.88 -8.30
N ASP A 8 9.00 -5.52 -9.58
CA ASP A 8 7.73 -5.59 -10.32
C ASP A 8 6.59 -4.76 -9.70
N PRO A 9 6.67 -3.41 -9.75
CA PRO A 9 5.60 -2.57 -9.24
C PRO A 9 4.29 -2.79 -10.02
N PRO A 10 3.12 -2.52 -9.41
CA PRO A 10 1.83 -2.72 -10.06
C PRO A 10 1.70 -2.01 -11.40
N PHE A 11 2.27 -0.82 -11.56
CA PHE A 11 2.34 -0.04 -12.80
C PHE A 11 3.58 0.87 -12.79
N GLU A 12 3.97 1.37 -13.96
CA GLU A 12 5.08 2.31 -14.11
C GLU A 12 4.75 3.65 -13.44
N ALA A 13 5.51 3.99 -12.39
CA ALA A 13 5.43 5.25 -11.67
C ALA A 13 6.68 5.47 -10.81
N ASP A 14 6.82 6.69 -10.27
CA ASP A 14 7.89 7.06 -9.34
C ASP A 14 7.58 6.54 -7.92
N TRP A 15 7.68 5.22 -7.73
CA TRP A 15 7.48 4.58 -6.43
C TRP A 15 8.60 4.93 -5.44
N GLN A 16 8.21 5.26 -4.21
CA GLN A 16 9.09 5.62 -3.11
C GLN A 16 8.84 4.70 -1.92
N MET A 17 9.90 4.06 -1.42
CA MET A 17 9.85 3.28 -0.19
C MET A 17 9.68 4.21 1.01
N LEU A 18 8.75 3.90 1.90
CA LEU A 18 8.59 4.58 3.17
C LEU A 18 9.50 3.94 4.23
N PRO A 19 10.01 4.73 5.20
CA PRO A 19 10.80 4.19 6.31
C PRO A 19 9.94 3.41 7.32
N GLU A 20 8.62 3.61 7.32
CA GLU A 20 7.69 2.92 8.20
C GLU A 20 7.32 1.53 7.66
N THR A 21 7.25 0.55 8.56
CA THR A 21 6.80 -0.82 8.26
C THR A 21 5.58 -1.18 9.10
N VAL A 22 4.72 -2.08 8.59
CA VAL A 22 3.55 -2.57 9.33
C VAL A 22 3.71 -4.05 9.64
N ALA A 23 3.51 -4.42 10.91
CA ALA A 23 3.47 -5.82 11.33
C ALA A 23 2.04 -6.29 11.62
N HIS A 24 1.71 -7.49 11.17
CA HIS A 24 0.48 -8.20 11.52
C HIS A 24 0.76 -9.65 11.86
N VAL A 25 0.15 -10.15 12.93
CA VAL A 25 0.31 -11.54 13.38
C VAL A 25 -0.93 -12.32 12.99
N PHE A 26 -0.74 -13.30 12.13
CA PHE A 26 -1.72 -14.35 11.85
C PHE A 26 -1.47 -15.53 12.80
N THR A 27 -2.38 -16.50 12.82
CA THR A 27 -2.27 -17.68 13.69
C THR A 27 -1.00 -18.49 13.49
N HIS A 28 -0.45 -18.54 12.28
CA HIS A 28 0.70 -19.40 11.93
C HIS A 28 1.98 -18.63 11.59
N PHE A 29 1.88 -17.33 11.33
CA PHE A 29 3.03 -16.53 10.91
C PHE A 29 2.84 -15.05 11.24
N ARG A 30 3.95 -14.33 11.27
CA ARG A 30 3.99 -12.88 11.35
C ARG A 30 4.35 -12.34 9.97
N LEU A 31 3.57 -11.37 9.49
CA LEU A 31 3.85 -10.64 8.26
C LEU A 31 4.40 -9.26 8.62
N GLU A 32 5.52 -8.90 8.02
CA GLU A 32 6.09 -7.56 8.07
C GLU A 32 6.02 -6.96 6.66
N LEU A 33 5.35 -5.82 6.55
CA LEU A 33 5.12 -5.13 5.29
C LEU A 33 6.05 -3.93 5.21
N ALA A 34 6.85 -3.91 4.15
CA ALA A 34 7.45 -2.68 3.64
C ALA A 34 6.39 -1.90 2.87
N LEU A 35 6.38 -0.58 3.00
CA LEU A 35 5.38 0.27 2.36
C LEU A 35 6.05 1.09 1.26
N ALA A 36 5.38 1.19 0.12
CA ALA A 36 5.79 2.03 -1.00
C ALA A 36 4.61 2.84 -1.50
N VAL A 37 4.88 4.07 -1.96
CA VAL A 37 3.86 4.99 -2.47
C VAL A 37 4.34 5.63 -3.75
N ALA A 38 3.43 5.88 -4.68
CA ALA A 38 3.71 6.61 -5.91
C ALA A 38 2.60 7.64 -6.13
N ARG A 39 2.95 8.72 -6.84
CA ARG A 39 1.96 9.65 -7.38
C ARG A 39 1.61 9.18 -8.80
N ALA A 40 0.32 8.96 -9.04
CA ALA A 40 -0.21 8.67 -10.37
C ALA A 40 -0.96 9.90 -10.88
N ASP A 41 -0.66 10.31 -12.12
CA ASP A 41 -1.40 11.37 -12.80
C ASP A 41 -2.41 10.75 -13.80
N GLY A 42 -3.64 11.27 -13.80
CA GLY A 42 -4.68 10.85 -14.76
C GLY A 42 -5.14 9.39 -14.58
N GLN A 43 -5.10 8.63 -15.67
CA GLN A 43 -5.56 7.22 -15.75
C GLN A 43 -4.43 6.20 -15.50
N ALA A 44 -3.23 6.65 -15.10
CA ALA A 44 -2.11 5.76 -14.81
C ALA A 44 -2.53 4.72 -13.75
N GLY A 45 -2.35 3.44 -14.07
CA GLY A 45 -2.77 2.32 -13.21
C GLY A 45 -4.24 1.88 -13.34
N THR A 46 -5.02 2.45 -14.29
CA THR A 46 -6.42 2.02 -14.54
C THR A 46 -6.58 1.12 -15.76
N GLU A 47 -5.58 1.07 -16.64
CA GLU A 47 -5.56 0.20 -17.81
C GLU A 47 -4.94 -1.15 -17.39
N ASP A 48 -5.69 -2.25 -17.53
CA ASP A 48 -5.25 -3.64 -17.26
C ASP A 48 -4.92 -4.05 -15.80
N HIS A 49 -5.14 -3.21 -14.80
CA HIS A 49 -4.92 -3.60 -13.40
C HIS A 49 -6.21 -4.10 -12.71
N GLN A 50 -6.11 -5.23 -12.00
CA GLN A 50 -7.17 -5.74 -11.14
C GLN A 50 -7.25 -4.89 -9.85
N GLY A 51 -7.90 -3.72 -9.92
CA GLY A 51 -8.06 -2.82 -8.79
C GLY A 51 -9.12 -1.74 -9.00
N THR A 52 -9.61 -1.18 -7.90
CA THR A 52 -10.55 -0.05 -7.90
C THR A 52 -9.94 1.11 -7.14
N TYR A 53 -10.10 2.32 -7.67
CA TYR A 53 -9.73 3.53 -6.96
C TYR A 53 -10.74 3.84 -5.85
N TRP A 54 -10.25 4.10 -4.64
CA TRP A 54 -11.05 4.54 -3.50
C TRP A 54 -10.57 5.91 -3.04
N ALA A 55 -11.52 6.82 -2.77
CA ALA A 55 -11.17 8.09 -2.16
C ALA A 55 -10.53 7.86 -0.78
N THR A 56 -9.51 8.64 -0.45
CA THR A 56 -8.80 8.50 0.83
C THR A 56 -9.73 8.69 2.02
N THR A 57 -10.79 9.47 1.91
CA THR A 57 -11.80 9.68 2.96
C THR A 57 -12.79 8.51 3.11
N GLU A 58 -12.87 7.62 2.13
CA GLU A 58 -13.86 6.52 2.08
C GLU A 58 -13.22 5.14 2.28
N LEU A 59 -11.89 5.09 2.37
CA LEU A 59 -11.14 3.84 2.44
C LEU A 59 -11.49 2.97 3.65
N ASP A 60 -11.96 3.58 4.74
CA ASP A 60 -12.40 2.87 5.96
C ASP A 60 -13.67 2.03 5.69
N SER A 61 -14.46 2.42 4.69
CA SER A 61 -15.66 1.72 4.22
C SER A 61 -15.39 0.72 3.09
N ALA A 62 -14.14 0.64 2.59
CA ALA A 62 -13.77 -0.22 1.46
C ALA A 62 -13.70 -1.71 1.80
N GLY A 63 -13.95 -2.09 3.07
CA GLY A 63 -13.92 -3.50 3.50
C GLY A 63 -12.52 -4.11 3.50
N LEU A 64 -11.47 -3.30 3.66
CA LEU A 64 -10.09 -3.77 3.66
C LEU A 64 -9.84 -4.79 4.79
N PRO A 65 -9.16 -5.91 4.51
CA PRO A 65 -8.59 -6.75 5.56
C PRO A 65 -7.72 -5.93 6.51
N THR A 66 -7.70 -6.29 7.79
CA THR A 66 -7.09 -5.49 8.87
C THR A 66 -5.62 -5.15 8.64
N VAL A 67 -4.85 -6.02 7.98
CA VAL A 67 -3.45 -5.75 7.61
C VAL A 67 -3.32 -4.59 6.61
N PHE A 68 -4.20 -4.52 5.61
CA PHE A 68 -4.22 -3.45 4.61
C PHE A 68 -4.78 -2.14 5.18
N ALA A 69 -5.79 -2.22 6.06
CA ALA A 69 -6.26 -1.04 6.80
C ALA A 69 -5.14 -0.41 7.65
N LYS A 70 -4.32 -1.23 8.32
CA LYS A 70 -3.12 -0.75 9.05
C LYS A 70 -2.11 -0.08 8.12
N ALA A 71 -1.85 -0.67 6.95
CA ALA A 71 -0.97 -0.10 5.93
C ALA A 71 -1.46 1.27 5.44
N ALA A 72 -2.75 1.39 5.14
CA ALA A 72 -3.35 2.66 4.73
C ALA A 72 -3.21 3.75 5.81
N THR A 73 -3.46 3.42 7.08
CA THR A 73 -3.30 4.37 8.19
C THR A 73 -1.83 4.79 8.36
N ALA A 74 -0.88 3.87 8.22
CA ALA A 74 0.56 4.20 8.24
C ALA A 74 0.93 5.16 7.11
N ILE A 75 0.49 4.86 5.88
CA ILE A 75 0.72 5.73 4.70
C ILE A 75 0.12 7.13 4.93
N ARG A 76 -1.10 7.23 5.46
CA ARG A 76 -1.73 8.52 5.77
C ARG A 76 -0.88 9.34 6.74
N ARG A 77 -0.30 8.74 7.79
CA ARG A 77 0.56 9.45 8.74
C ARG A 77 1.93 9.84 8.16
N ALA A 78 2.46 9.04 7.24
CA ALA A 78 3.79 9.27 6.69
C ALA A 78 3.80 10.39 5.63
N ILE A 79 2.68 10.62 4.96
CA ILE A 79 2.55 11.60 3.88
C ILE A 79 1.91 12.93 4.36
N TRP A 80 1.15 12.92 5.46
CA TRP A 80 0.39 14.07 5.95
C TRP A 80 0.69 14.41 7.41
#